data_AF-A0AA88WRU7-F1
#
_entry.id   AF-A0AA88WRU7-F1
#
_cell.length_a   1.000
_cell.length_b   1.000
_cell.length_c   1.000
_cell.angle_alpha   90.00
_cell.angle_beta   90.00
_cell.angle_gamma   90.00
#
_symmetry.space_group_name_H-M   'P 1'
#
loop_
_entity.id
_entity.type
_entity.pdbx_description
1 polymer ?
#
loop_
_entity_poly.entity_id
_entity_poly.type
_entity_poly.pdbx_seq_one_letter_code
_entity_poly.pdbx_strand_id
1 'polypeptide(L)'
;PRLLDFVSSLEDEIVKSASEKAFKSLPDVSKAVSELTVLKGVGLATASAVLAAYLPDVASFISDEDYTLKQYLVFVDKLQAKAKELSATGDTFTPSDVERALWSSSVGSKLPAAQSGPDSEAGSYKRTKRKRKR
;
A
#
# COMPACT_ATOMS: atom_id res chain seq x y z
N PRO A 1 -0.60 -23.04 1.81
CA PRO A 1 -1.77 -22.28 2.29
C PRO A 1 -2.08 -22.61 3.77
N ARG A 2 -1.37 -21.99 4.72
CA ARG A 2 -1.63 -22.11 6.18
C ARG A 2 -1.85 -20.75 6.86
N LEU A 3 -1.51 -19.66 6.18
CA LEU A 3 -1.63 -18.28 6.69
C LEU A 3 -3.08 -17.82 6.78
N LEU A 4 -3.90 -18.11 5.76
CA LEU A 4 -5.32 -17.79 5.78
C LEU A 4 -6.06 -18.53 6.89
N ASP A 5 -5.66 -19.77 7.18
CA ASP A 5 -6.25 -20.56 8.28
C ASP A 5 -6.00 -19.85 9.63
N PHE A 6 -4.79 -19.32 9.85
CA PHE A 6 -4.50 -18.56 11.07
C PHE A 6 -5.40 -17.33 11.21
N VAL A 7 -5.54 -16.54 10.16
CA VAL A 7 -6.38 -15.33 10.17
C VAL A 7 -7.86 -15.69 10.35
N SER A 8 -8.34 -16.73 9.70
CA SER A 8 -9.74 -17.20 9.81
C SER A 8 -10.10 -17.76 11.19
N SER A 9 -9.10 -18.21 11.95
CA SER A 9 -9.27 -18.73 13.31
C SER A 9 -9.18 -17.66 14.40
N LEU A 10 -8.91 -16.40 14.05
CA LEU A 10 -8.83 -15.30 15.02
C LEU A 10 -10.23 -14.94 15.52
N GLU A 11 -10.33 -14.67 16.82
CA GLU A 11 -11.55 -14.17 17.44
C GLU A 11 -11.70 -12.66 17.17
N ASP A 12 -12.91 -12.24 16.79
CA ASP A 12 -13.24 -10.84 16.46
C ASP A 12 -12.89 -9.87 17.60
N GLU A 13 -13.08 -10.28 18.85
CA GLU A 13 -12.75 -9.47 20.03
C GLU A 13 -11.25 -9.16 20.13
N ILE A 14 -10.40 -10.14 19.82
CA ILE A 14 -8.95 -9.99 19.84
C ILE A 14 -8.51 -9.08 18.70
N VAL A 15 -9.05 -9.30 17.49
CA VAL A 15 -8.75 -8.47 16.31
C VAL A 15 -9.14 -7.02 16.56
N LYS A 16 -10.34 -6.78 17.13
CA LYS A 16 -10.82 -5.45 17.47
C LYS A 16 -9.94 -4.78 18.53
N SER A 17 -9.61 -5.50 19.61
CA SER A 17 -8.74 -4.99 20.68
C SER A 17 -7.34 -4.61 20.16
N ALA A 18 -6.71 -5.48 19.37
CA ALA A 18 -5.41 -5.21 18.76
C ALA A 18 -5.45 -4.03 17.78
N SER A 19 -6.47 -3.97 16.92
CA SER A 19 -6.63 -2.87 15.95
C SER A 19 -6.84 -1.53 16.65
N GLU A 20 -7.69 -1.48 17.68
CA GLU A 20 -7.92 -0.25 18.45
C GLU A 20 -6.64 0.24 19.14
N LYS A 21 -5.86 -0.66 19.74
CA LYS A 21 -4.58 -0.31 20.38
C LYS A 21 -3.56 0.21 19.36
N ALA A 22 -3.50 -0.44 18.20
CA ALA A 22 -2.62 -0.02 17.11
C ALA A 22 -2.97 1.39 16.61
N PHE A 23 -4.25 1.66 16.36
CA PHE A 23 -4.69 2.97 15.89
C PHE A 23 -4.52 4.07 16.94
N LYS A 24 -4.71 3.75 18.24
CA LYS A 24 -4.44 4.68 19.35
C LYS A 24 -2.95 4.98 19.53
N SER A 25 -2.07 4.12 19.04
CA SER A 25 -0.62 4.29 19.14
C SER A 25 -0.05 5.23 18.08
N LEU A 26 -0.82 5.56 17.03
CA LEU A 26 -0.39 6.53 16.03
C LEU A 26 -0.24 7.94 16.66
N PRO A 27 0.77 8.74 16.26
CA PRO A 27 1.61 8.57 15.06
C PRO A 27 2.83 7.65 15.23
N ASP A 28 3.00 6.95 16.36
CA ASP A 28 4.11 6.01 16.58
C ASP A 28 3.88 4.70 15.81
N VAL A 29 4.39 4.66 14.57
CA VAL A 29 4.25 3.53 13.65
C VAL A 29 4.90 2.26 14.20
N SER A 30 5.99 2.37 14.96
CA SER A 30 6.68 1.22 15.56
C SER A 30 5.79 0.49 16.55
N LYS A 31 5.14 1.25 17.44
CA LYS A 31 4.17 0.72 18.40
C LYS A 31 2.94 0.17 17.71
N ALA A 32 2.40 0.91 16.73
CA ALA A 32 1.21 0.48 15.99
C ALA A 32 1.42 -0.87 15.27
N VAL A 33 2.58 -1.07 14.64
CA VAL A 33 2.94 -2.37 14.03
C VAL A 33 3.05 -3.45 15.10
N SER A 34 3.70 -3.16 16.23
CA SER A 34 3.90 -4.14 17.30
C SER A 34 2.56 -4.67 17.83
N GLU A 35 1.58 -3.80 18.05
CA GLU A 35 0.23 -4.17 18.48
C GLU A 35 -0.51 -5.05 17.46
N LEU A 36 -0.34 -4.81 16.14
CA LEU A 36 -0.95 -5.62 15.09
C LEU A 36 -0.26 -6.98 14.91
N THR A 37 1.06 -7.04 15.06
CA THR A 37 1.84 -8.29 14.89
C THR A 37 1.65 -9.32 16.00
N VAL A 38 0.92 -8.96 17.07
CA VAL A 38 0.44 -9.94 18.07
C VAL A 38 -0.57 -10.92 17.44
N LEU A 39 -1.29 -10.49 16.41
CA LEU A 39 -2.25 -11.32 15.70
C LEU A 39 -1.54 -12.38 14.85
N LYS A 40 -1.92 -13.63 15.03
CA LYS A 40 -1.32 -14.75 14.31
C LYS A 40 -1.62 -14.63 12.80
N GLY A 41 -0.56 -14.63 12.00
CA GLY A 41 -0.66 -14.47 10.54
C GLY A 41 -0.62 -13.01 10.07
N VAL A 42 -0.49 -12.04 10.98
CA VAL A 42 -0.24 -10.63 10.65
C VAL A 42 1.25 -10.33 10.82
N GLY A 43 1.96 -10.23 9.69
CA GLY A 43 3.36 -9.82 9.64
C GLY A 43 3.52 -8.31 9.49
N LEU A 44 4.78 -7.85 9.37
CA LEU A 44 5.13 -6.45 9.14
C LEU A 44 4.43 -5.90 7.87
N ALA A 45 4.45 -6.64 6.77
CA ALA A 45 3.84 -6.24 5.51
C ALA A 45 2.32 -6.07 5.66
N THR A 46 1.62 -7.05 6.23
CA THR A 46 0.17 -6.98 6.48
C THR A 46 -0.19 -5.85 7.44
N ALA A 47 0.55 -5.69 8.53
CA ALA A 47 0.34 -4.59 9.48
C ALA A 47 0.53 -3.22 8.80
N SER A 48 1.58 -3.06 7.98
CA SER A 48 1.82 -1.83 7.23
C SER A 48 0.69 -1.51 6.26
N ALA A 49 0.12 -2.53 5.58
CA ALA A 49 -1.00 -2.35 4.67
C ALA A 49 -2.25 -1.84 5.38
N VAL A 50 -2.56 -2.41 6.55
CA VAL A 50 -3.69 -1.97 7.39
C VAL A 50 -3.48 -0.54 7.87
N LEU A 51 -2.27 -0.20 8.34
CA LEU A 51 -1.96 1.15 8.81
C LEU A 51 -2.00 2.19 7.69
N ALA A 52 -1.47 1.87 6.50
CA ALA A 52 -1.50 2.75 5.34
C ALA A 52 -2.93 2.97 4.81
N ALA A 53 -3.80 1.96 4.92
CA ALA A 53 -5.22 2.10 4.60
C ALA A 53 -5.98 2.95 5.64
N TYR A 54 -5.60 2.87 6.91
CA TYR A 54 -6.24 3.64 7.99
C TYR A 54 -5.80 5.10 8.02
N LEU A 55 -4.48 5.36 7.94
CA LEU A 55 -3.91 6.70 8.07
C LEU A 55 -2.79 6.91 7.03
N PRO A 56 -3.15 7.20 5.77
CA PRO A 56 -2.21 7.30 4.65
C PRO A 56 -1.21 8.46 4.81
N ASP A 57 -1.53 9.42 5.67
CA ASP A 57 -0.71 10.60 6.00
C ASP A 57 0.51 10.27 6.87
N VAL A 58 0.48 9.13 7.58
CA VAL A 58 1.54 8.74 8.52
C VAL A 58 2.17 7.42 8.13
N ALA A 59 1.38 6.43 7.72
CA ALA A 59 1.88 5.11 7.37
C ALA A 59 1.98 4.92 5.85
N SER A 60 2.90 4.04 5.44
CA SER A 60 3.09 3.64 4.04
C SER A 60 3.12 2.13 3.96
N PHE A 61 2.68 1.58 2.82
CA PHE A 61 2.71 0.15 2.60
C PHE A 61 4.14 -0.32 2.25
N ILE A 62 4.54 -1.48 2.77
CA ILE A 62 5.77 -2.15 2.36
C ILE A 62 5.46 -3.56 1.85
N SER A 63 6.20 -3.97 0.80
CA SER A 63 6.12 -5.31 0.24
C SER A 63 6.52 -6.39 1.25
N ASP A 64 6.08 -7.62 1.00
CA ASP A 64 6.34 -8.82 1.82
C ASP A 64 7.77 -9.37 1.70
N GLU A 65 8.75 -8.52 1.37
CA GLU A 65 10.16 -8.92 1.42
C GLU A 65 10.63 -8.99 2.89
N ASP A 66 11.79 -9.61 3.12
CA ASP A 66 12.43 -9.77 4.45
C ASP A 66 12.94 -8.42 5.01
N TYR A 67 12.02 -7.51 5.31
CA TYR A 67 12.30 -6.23 5.94
C TYR A 67 12.19 -6.34 7.45
N THR A 68 13.17 -5.74 8.13
CA THR A 68 13.13 -5.55 9.58
C THR A 68 12.31 -4.31 9.94
N LEU A 69 11.76 -4.28 11.16
CA LEU A 69 11.03 -3.12 11.67
C LEU A 69 11.86 -1.82 11.56
N LYS A 70 13.18 -1.89 11.78
CA LYS A 70 14.09 -0.74 11.66
C LYS A 70 14.14 -0.20 10.23
N GLN A 71 14.20 -1.08 9.23
CA GLN A 71 14.20 -0.67 7.82
C GLN A 71 12.86 -0.04 7.44
N TYR A 72 11.75 -0.59 7.94
CA TYR A 72 10.43 -0.02 7.73
C TYR A 72 10.29 1.39 8.32
N LEU A 73 10.79 1.63 9.53
CA LEU A 73 10.75 2.99 10.12
C LEU A 73 11.56 4.00 9.29
N VAL A 74 12.78 3.63 8.88
CA VAL A 74 13.60 4.48 7.98
C VAL A 74 12.89 4.73 6.65
N PHE A 75 12.14 3.75 6.14
CA PHE A 75 11.36 3.89 4.92
C PHE A 75 10.19 4.88 5.09
N VAL A 76 9.41 4.73 6.17
CA VAL A 76 8.30 5.64 6.51
C VAL A 76 8.80 7.08 6.68
N ASP A 77 9.89 7.28 7.42
CA ASP A 77 10.47 8.61 7.65
C ASP A 77 10.87 9.29 6.33
N LYS A 78 11.49 8.53 5.41
CA LYS A 78 11.87 9.03 4.08
C LYS A 78 10.66 9.40 3.24
N LEU A 79 9.60 8.58 3.26
CA LEU A 79 8.38 8.87 2.52
C LEU A 79 7.63 10.07 3.10
N GLN A 80 7.58 10.22 4.41
CA GLN A 80 7.02 11.41 5.06
C GLN A 80 7.79 12.68 4.69
N ALA A 81 9.13 12.62 4.71
CA ALA A 81 9.95 13.76 4.29
C ALA A 81 9.70 14.14 2.82
N LYS A 82 9.58 13.15 1.92
CA LYS A 82 9.30 13.38 0.50
C LYS A 82 7.87 13.87 0.24
N ALA A 83 6.88 13.32 0.93
CA ALA A 83 5.51 13.79 0.89
C ALA A 83 5.42 15.27 1.29
N LYS A 84 6.12 15.67 2.36
CA LYS A 84 6.19 17.06 2.80
C LYS A 84 6.91 17.97 1.79
N GLU A 85 8.02 17.51 1.21
CA GLU A 85 8.77 18.24 0.19
C GLU A 85 7.92 18.51 -1.06
N LEU A 86 7.25 17.47 -1.58
CA LEU A 86 6.37 17.58 -2.74
C LEU A 86 5.16 18.46 -2.43
N SER A 87 4.64 18.36 -1.20
CA SER A 87 3.48 19.16 -0.79
C SER A 87 3.75 20.66 -0.67
N ALA A 88 5.03 21.07 -0.66
CA ALA A 88 5.39 22.49 -0.66
C ALA A 88 5.07 23.20 -1.98
N THR A 89 4.83 22.46 -3.07
CA THR A 89 4.60 23.00 -4.42
C THR A 89 3.12 23.30 -4.70
N GLY A 90 2.24 23.07 -3.71
CA GLY A 90 0.82 23.47 -3.72
C GLY A 90 -0.17 22.32 -3.74
N ASP A 91 0.23 21.15 -4.26
CA ASP A 91 -0.56 19.93 -4.20
C ASP A 91 -0.33 19.22 -2.85
N THR A 92 -1.30 18.47 -2.34
CA THR A 92 -1.12 17.68 -1.10
C THR A 92 -0.79 16.24 -1.46
N PHE A 93 0.39 15.78 -1.05
CA PHE A 93 0.83 14.39 -1.24
C PHE A 93 0.95 13.70 0.10
N THR A 94 0.35 12.51 0.21
CA THR A 94 0.52 11.65 1.37
C THR A 94 1.74 10.72 1.18
N PRO A 95 2.37 10.21 2.25
CA PRO A 95 3.39 9.15 2.14
C PRO A 95 2.93 7.96 1.29
N SER A 96 1.65 7.59 1.39
CA SER A 96 1.05 6.53 0.57
C SER A 96 0.99 6.89 -0.93
N ASP A 97 0.73 8.15 -1.29
CA ASP A 97 0.73 8.56 -2.70
C ASP A 97 2.14 8.51 -3.31
N VAL A 98 3.15 8.92 -2.54
CA VAL A 98 4.56 8.84 -2.94
C VAL A 98 4.98 7.39 -3.13
N GLU A 99 4.57 6.50 -2.22
CA GLU A 99 4.80 5.05 -2.33
C GLU A 99 4.18 4.46 -3.60
N ARG A 100 2.89 4.71 -3.85
CA ARG A 100 2.20 4.24 -5.07
C ARG A 100 2.81 4.81 -6.35
N ALA A 101 3.21 6.08 -6.35
CA ALA A 101 3.86 6.71 -7.50
C ALA A 101 5.21 6.05 -7.80
N LEU A 102 6.01 5.80 -6.75
CA LEU A 102 7.29 5.10 -6.88
C LEU A 102 7.11 3.68 -7.41
N TRP A 103 6.13 2.94 -6.87
CA TRP A 103 5.81 1.59 -7.33
C TRP A 103 5.33 1.59 -8.78
N SER A 104 4.41 2.49 -9.14
CA SER A 104 3.88 2.62 -10.50
C SER A 104 4.95 2.99 -11.51
N SER A 105 5.88 3.87 -11.15
CA SER A 105 7.04 4.23 -11.99
C SER A 105 7.98 3.03 -12.20
N SER A 106 8.31 2.31 -11.13
CA SER A 106 9.17 1.12 -11.19
C SER A 106 8.56 -0.01 -12.03
N VAL A 107 7.28 -0.33 -11.81
CA VAL A 107 6.57 -1.39 -12.56
C VAL A 107 6.33 -0.94 -14.00
N GLY A 108 5.95 0.32 -14.22
CA GLY A 108 5.73 0.89 -15.54
C GLY A 108 6.99 0.84 -16.42
N SER A 109 8.16 1.08 -15.84
CA SER A 109 9.44 0.99 -16.56
C SER A 109 9.81 -0.42 -17.04
N LYS A 110 9.24 -1.46 -16.41
CA LYS A 110 9.48 -2.88 -16.75
C LYS A 110 8.52 -3.39 -17.83
N LEU A 111 7.45 -2.66 -18.11
CA LEU A 111 6.55 -2.99 -19.20
C LEU A 111 7.17 -2.51 -20.51
N PRO A 112 7.13 -3.32 -21.59
CA PRO A 112 7.48 -2.82 -22.91
C PRO A 112 6.58 -1.61 -23.19
N ALA A 113 7.20 -0.48 -23.54
CA ALA A 113 6.48 0.76 -23.80
C ALA A 113 5.26 0.46 -24.67
N ALA A 114 4.07 0.61 -24.11
CA ALA A 114 2.87 0.67 -24.92
C ALA A 114 3.14 1.78 -25.92
N GLN A 115 3.24 1.41 -27.19
CA GLN A 115 3.64 2.30 -28.28
C GLN A 115 2.91 3.62 -28.12
N SER A 116 3.64 4.67 -27.73
CA SER A 116 3.14 6.03 -27.79
C SER A 116 3.00 6.36 -29.28
N GLY A 117 1.82 6.11 -29.83
CA GLY A 117 1.45 6.71 -31.10
C GLY A 117 1.47 8.23 -30.95
N PRO A 118 2.04 8.99 -31.90
CA PRO A 118 1.96 10.44 -31.86
C PRO A 118 0.51 10.85 -32.11
N ASP A 119 0.11 11.98 -31.52
CA ASP A 119 -1.20 12.62 -31.67
C ASP A 119 -1.82 12.44 -33.06
N SER A 120 -3.06 11.97 -33.12
CA SER A 120 -3.97 12.19 -34.25
C SER A 120 -5.43 12.05 -33.82
N GLU A 121 -6.18 13.05 -34.23
CA GLU A 121 -7.60 13.34 -34.02
C GLU A 121 -8.59 12.17 -34.12
N ALA A 122 -9.71 12.37 -33.41
CA ALA A 122 -11.08 11.95 -33.73
C ALA A 122 -11.30 10.79 -34.74
N GLY A 123 -11.88 9.68 -34.27
CA GLY A 123 -12.57 8.77 -35.20
C GLY A 123 -12.92 7.37 -34.72
N SER A 124 -14.20 7.18 -34.36
CA SER A 124 -15.00 5.95 -34.52
C SER A 124 -14.68 4.72 -33.65
N TYR A 125 -15.54 4.50 -32.65
CA TYR A 125 -15.73 3.23 -31.95
C TYR A 125 -16.14 2.12 -32.93
N LYS A 126 -15.26 1.15 -33.21
CA LYS A 126 -15.66 -0.14 -33.79
C LYS A 126 -15.75 -1.22 -32.71
N ARG A 127 -16.99 -1.49 -32.26
CA ARG A 127 -17.39 -2.66 -31.46
C ARG A 127 -17.03 -3.96 -32.20
N THR A 128 -16.09 -4.74 -31.68
CA THR A 128 -15.84 -6.11 -32.14
C THR A 128 -16.81 -7.08 -31.47
N LYS A 129 -17.78 -7.58 -32.23
CA LYS A 129 -18.72 -8.64 -31.80
C LYS A 129 -17.95 -9.96 -31.62
N ARG A 130 -17.83 -10.46 -30.39
CA ARG A 130 -17.38 -11.83 -30.08
C ARG A 130 -18.44 -12.84 -30.56
N LYS A 131 -18.09 -13.67 -31.54
CA LYS A 131 -18.89 -14.85 -31.95
C LYS A 131 -18.76 -15.95 -30.89
N ARG A 132 -19.91 -16.38 -30.35
CA ARG A 132 -20.04 -17.54 -29.46
C ARG A 132 -20.12 -18.82 -30.32
N LYS A 133 -19.22 -19.79 -30.09
CA LYS A 133 -19.23 -21.09 -30.77
C LYS A 133 -20.32 -21.97 -30.13
N ARG A 134 -21.14 -22.62 -30.98
CA ARG A 134 -22.07 -23.68 -30.58
C ARG A 134 -21.31 -24.97 -30.31
#